data_AF-A0A068PCC0-F1
#
_entry.id   AF-A0A068PCC0-F1
#
_cell.length_a   1.000
_cell.length_b   1.000
_cell.length_c   1.000
_cell.angle_alpha   90.00
_cell.angle_beta   90.00
_cell.angle_gamma   90.00
#
_symmetry.space_group_name_H-M   'P 1'
#
loop_
_entity.id
_entity.type
_entity.pdbx_description
1 polymer ?
#
loop_
_entity_poly.entity_id
_entity_poly.type
_entity_poly.pdbx_seq_one_letter_code
_entity_poly.pdbx_strand_id
1 'polypeptide(L)'
;RRLGLKTHLHWEFLWRCERLLLSVISDSRFMDYLPSILATVTMLHVIKEVDPCNQLESQNQLMAVLKTNEDEVNGCYKLIIELSGSQNQCHKRKYLSKPGSPNGVIDASFSSESSNDSWAVTSSHSLASVSQFKRSRAQVQQMRLPSLNCMCM
;
A
#
# COMPACT_ATOMS: atom_id res chain seq x y z
N ARG A 1 -12.29 27.35 -6.46
CA ARG A 1 -11.11 26.46 -6.23
C ARG A 1 -9.95 27.37 -5.82
N ARG A 2 -9.37 27.20 -4.62
CA ARG A 2 -8.38 28.15 -4.07
C ARG A 2 -7.03 28.12 -4.82
N LEU A 3 -6.64 26.95 -5.34
CA LEU A 3 -5.35 26.71 -5.99
C LEU A 3 -5.32 26.93 -7.52
N GLY A 4 -6.41 27.38 -8.16
CA GLY A 4 -6.40 27.77 -9.58
C GLY A 4 -6.11 26.69 -10.65
N LEU A 5 -5.88 25.41 -10.29
CA LEU A 5 -5.50 24.37 -11.24
C LEU A 5 -6.61 24.04 -12.29
N LYS A 6 -6.21 23.67 -13.51
CA LYS A 6 -7.16 23.18 -14.53
C LYS A 6 -7.79 21.86 -14.09
N THR A 7 -9.01 21.56 -14.56
CA THR A 7 -9.80 20.39 -14.15
C THR A 7 -9.07 19.05 -14.32
N HIS A 8 -8.32 18.86 -15.40
CA HIS A 8 -7.52 17.64 -15.60
C HIS A 8 -6.30 17.57 -14.67
N LEU A 9 -5.64 18.71 -14.43
CA LEU A 9 -4.49 18.81 -13.52
C LEU A 9 -4.88 18.53 -12.06
N HIS A 10 -6.13 18.82 -11.67
CA HIS A 10 -6.63 18.55 -10.33
C HIS A 10 -6.64 17.05 -9.97
N TRP A 11 -7.04 16.19 -10.91
CA TRP A 11 -7.07 14.75 -10.64
C TRP A 11 -5.66 14.18 -10.51
N GLU A 12 -4.76 14.56 -11.43
CA GLU A 12 -3.37 14.14 -11.40
C GLU A 12 -2.65 14.63 -10.13
N PHE A 13 -2.91 15.88 -9.74
CA PHE A 13 -2.41 16.45 -8.49
C PHE A 13 -2.83 15.63 -7.27
N LEU A 14 -4.13 15.30 -7.15
CA LEU A 14 -4.66 14.51 -6.04
C LEU A 14 -4.05 13.10 -6.02
N TRP A 15 -4.00 12.44 -7.18
CA TRP A 15 -3.45 11.10 -7.29
C TRP A 15 -1.97 11.03 -6.92
N ARG A 16 -1.18 12.03 -7.32
CA ARG A 16 0.24 12.13 -6.92
C ARG A 16 0.39 12.42 -5.43
N CYS A 17 -0.45 13.29 -4.86
CA CYS A 17 -0.43 13.57 -3.43
C CYS A 17 -0.75 12.32 -2.60
N GLU A 18 -1.77 11.55 -2.98
CA GLU A 18 -2.15 10.31 -2.32
C GLU A 18 -0.99 9.30 -2.33
N ARG A 19 -0.40 9.08 -3.50
CA ARG A 19 0.72 8.15 -3.65
C ARG A 19 1.94 8.56 -2.82
N LEU A 20 2.26 9.86 -2.78
CA LEU A 20 3.35 10.38 -1.98
C LEU A 20 3.06 10.25 -0.48
N LEU A 21 1.85 10.57 -0.03
CA LEU A 21 1.41 10.39 1.35
C LEU A 21 1.56 8.93 1.81
N LEU A 22 1.16 7.96 0.98
CA LEU A 22 1.34 6.54 1.29
C LEU A 22 2.82 6.17 1.50
N SER A 23 3.72 6.78 0.74
CA SER A 23 5.17 6.60 0.92
C SER A 23 5.66 7.26 2.20
N VAL A 24 5.17 8.46 2.51
CA VAL A 24 5.55 9.25 3.69
C VAL A 24 5.12 8.55 4.98
N ILE A 25 3.88 8.07 5.08
CA ILE A 25 3.38 7.38 6.29
C ILE A 25 4.06 6.03 6.53
N SER A 26 4.69 5.45 5.50
CA SER A 26 5.41 4.19 5.63
C SER A 26 6.78 4.37 6.28
N ASP A 27 7.30 5.61 6.33
CA ASP A 27 8.57 5.95 6.95
C ASP A 27 8.31 6.58 8.33
N SER A 28 8.88 5.95 9.37
CA SER A 28 8.68 6.36 10.76
C SER A 28 9.21 7.76 11.06
N ARG A 29 10.16 8.27 10.26
CA ARG A 29 10.73 9.62 10.42
C ARG A 29 9.67 10.72 10.29
N PHE A 30 8.55 10.44 9.62
CA PHE A 30 7.47 11.41 9.44
C PHE A 30 6.45 11.39 10.57
N MET A 31 6.51 10.44 11.50
CA MET A 31 5.57 10.34 12.62
C MET A 31 5.73 11.47 13.65
N ASP A 32 6.88 12.12 13.67
CA ASP A 32 7.17 13.26 14.55
C ASP A 32 6.57 14.59 14.03
N TYR A 33 6.05 14.61 12.80
CA TYR A 33 5.47 15.81 12.18
C TYR A 33 3.94 15.81 12.25
N LEU A 34 3.36 17.01 12.38
CA LEU A 34 1.91 17.16 12.37
C LEU A 34 1.32 16.83 10.99
N PRO A 35 0.08 16.30 10.92
CA PRO A 35 -0.62 16.06 9.66
C PRO A 35 -0.74 17.29 8.75
N SER A 36 -0.85 18.50 9.35
CA SER A 36 -0.87 19.76 8.60
C SER A 36 0.46 20.03 7.88
N ILE A 37 1.59 19.76 8.54
CA ILE A 37 2.93 19.92 7.96
C ILE A 37 3.11 18.90 6.83
N LEU A 38 2.77 17.63 7.07
CA LEU A 38 2.85 16.58 6.06
C LEU A 38 1.99 16.92 4.83
N ALA A 39 0.78 17.45 5.05
CA ALA A 39 -0.08 17.92 3.97
C ALA A 39 0.58 19.07 3.19
N THR A 40 1.11 20.10 3.86
CA THR A 40 1.80 21.23 3.22
C THR A 40 2.95 20.74 2.34
N VAL A 41 3.82 19.93 2.90
CA VAL A 41 5.06 19.48 2.24
C VAL A 41 4.74 18.58 1.04
N THR A 42 3.79 17.65 1.19
CA THR A 42 3.35 16.76 0.11
C THR A 42 2.77 17.56 -1.06
N MET A 43 1.84 18.47 -0.76
CA MET A 43 1.20 19.28 -1.79
C MET A 43 2.20 20.21 -2.48
N LEU A 44 3.13 20.82 -1.72
CA LEU A 44 4.20 21.64 -2.27
C LEU A 44 5.09 20.86 -3.24
N HIS A 45 5.47 19.65 -2.86
CA HIS A 45 6.30 18.77 -3.69
C HIS A 45 5.59 18.43 -5.01
N VAL A 46 4.31 18.06 -4.95
CA VAL A 46 3.53 17.73 -6.16
C VAL A 46 3.27 18.97 -7.02
N ILE A 47 3.01 20.14 -6.43
CA ILE A 47 2.87 21.40 -7.19
C ILE A 47 4.13 21.68 -7.98
N LYS A 48 5.31 21.48 -7.38
CA LYS A 48 6.59 21.68 -8.08
C LYS A 48 6.74 20.76 -9.30
N GLU A 49 6.19 19.55 -9.26
CA GLU A 49 6.22 18.63 -10.40
C GLU A 49 5.16 18.91 -11.47
N VAL A 50 3.98 19.37 -11.06
CA VAL A 50 2.80 19.50 -11.95
C VAL A 50 2.70 20.91 -12.55
N ASP A 51 3.02 21.95 -11.78
CA ASP A 51 2.93 23.35 -12.18
C ASP A 51 4.03 24.19 -11.50
N PRO A 52 5.28 24.15 -12.01
CA PRO A 52 6.40 24.90 -11.44
C PRO A 52 6.25 26.42 -11.57
N CYS A 53 5.41 26.91 -12.48
CA CYS A 53 5.25 28.34 -12.73
C CYS A 53 4.52 29.07 -11.58
N ASN A 54 3.60 28.39 -10.89
CA ASN A 54 2.79 28.95 -9.81
C ASN A 54 3.23 28.49 -8.40
N GLN A 55 4.45 27.97 -8.28
CA GLN A 55 4.95 27.36 -7.05
C GLN A 55 4.93 28.33 -5.86
N LEU A 56 5.44 29.56 -6.03
CA LEU A 56 5.59 30.52 -4.94
C LEU A 56 4.24 31.03 -4.41
N GLU A 57 3.30 31.32 -5.30
CA GLU A 57 1.97 31.79 -4.92
C GLU A 57 1.18 30.68 -4.21
N SER A 58 1.29 29.44 -4.73
CA SER A 58 0.66 28.28 -4.11
C SER A 58 1.27 27.97 -2.75
N GLN A 59 2.58 28.10 -2.58
CA GLN A 59 3.27 27.92 -1.29
C GLN A 59 2.72 28.89 -0.24
N ASN A 60 2.70 30.19 -0.57
CA ASN A 60 2.21 31.22 0.35
C ASN A 60 0.75 30.97 0.72
N GLN A 61 -0.09 30.60 -0.26
CA GLN A 61 -1.48 30.27 0.00
C GLN A 61 -1.62 29.03 0.89
N LEU A 62 -0.82 28.00 0.64
CA LEU A 62 -0.90 26.75 1.37
C LEU A 62 -0.46 26.93 2.83
N MET A 63 0.65 27.64 3.05
CA MET A 63 1.12 28.02 4.37
C MET A 63 0.10 28.90 5.11
N ALA A 64 -0.56 29.83 4.43
CA ALA A 64 -1.61 30.65 5.02
C ALA A 64 -2.87 29.84 5.40
N VAL A 65 -3.24 28.84 4.60
CA VAL A 65 -4.42 27.99 4.84
C VAL A 65 -4.17 26.97 5.94
N LEU A 66 -3.03 26.30 5.90
CA LEU A 66 -2.68 25.23 6.84
C LEU A 66 -1.99 25.76 8.11
N LYS A 67 -1.66 27.06 8.15
CA LYS A 67 -1.02 27.76 9.29
C LYS A 67 0.20 26.99 9.81
N THR A 68 1.10 26.61 8.91
CA THR A 68 2.28 25.82 9.22
C THR A 68 3.52 26.68 9.35
N ASN A 69 4.45 26.28 10.22
CA ASN A 69 5.75 26.93 10.40
C ASN A 69 6.68 26.58 9.24
N GLU A 70 7.39 27.58 8.72
CA GLU A 70 8.32 27.39 7.59
C GLU A 70 9.49 26.45 7.96
N ASP A 71 10.00 26.55 9.18
CA ASP A 71 11.13 25.75 9.65
C ASP A 71 10.82 24.24 9.66
N GLU A 72 9.67 23.86 10.20
CA GLU A 72 9.24 22.46 10.26
C GLU A 72 8.91 21.91 8.87
N VAL A 73 8.29 22.74 8.02
CA VAL A 73 8.01 22.40 6.62
C VAL A 73 9.31 22.15 5.87
N ASN A 74 10.32 23.01 6.03
CA ASN A 74 11.61 22.85 5.36
C ASN A 74 12.36 21.59 5.84
N GLY A 75 12.33 21.32 7.15
CA GLY A 75 12.89 20.08 7.72
C GLY A 75 12.24 18.83 7.14
N CYS A 76 10.91 18.78 7.11
CA CYS A 76 10.15 17.68 6.53
C CYS A 76 10.36 17.56 5.01
N TYR A 77 10.46 18.69 4.30
CA TYR A 77 10.66 18.71 2.85
C TYR A 77 11.98 18.06 2.43
N LYS A 78 13.05 18.27 3.21
CA LYS A 78 14.33 17.60 3.00
C LYS A 78 14.20 16.08 3.10
N LEU A 79 13.45 15.58 4.08
CA LEU A 79 13.19 14.15 4.24
C LEU A 79 12.41 13.57 3.06
N ILE A 80 11.44 14.30 2.50
CA ILE A 80 10.70 13.85 1.30
C ILE A 80 11.63 13.72 0.09
N ILE A 81 12.56 14.67 -0.09
CA ILE A 81 13.54 14.59 -1.18
C ILE A 81 14.45 13.37 -1.01
N GLU A 82 14.91 13.11 0.23
CA GLU A 82 15.71 11.91 0.53
C GLU A 82 14.93 10.62 0.26
N LEU A 83 13.65 10.57 0.65
CA LEU A 83 12.77 9.42 0.43
C LEU A 83 12.59 9.10 -1.06
N SER A 84 12.46 10.13 -1.89
CA SER A 84 12.35 9.98 -3.35
C SER A 84 13.63 9.39 -3.97
N GLY A 85 14.80 9.68 -3.40
CA GLY A 85 16.09 9.13 -3.84
C GLY A 85 16.40 7.71 -3.35
N SER A 86 15.78 7.23 -2.27
CA SER A 86 16.17 5.99 -1.57
C SER A 86 15.35 4.75 -1.92
N GLN A 87 14.53 4.79 -2.98
CA GLN A 87 13.50 3.78 -3.32
C GLN A 87 14.00 2.31 -3.47
N ASN A 88 15.31 2.05 -3.46
CA ASN A 88 15.89 0.76 -3.79
C ASN A 88 16.39 -0.08 -2.61
N GLN A 89 16.28 0.39 -1.36
CA GLN A 89 16.75 -0.40 -0.20
C GLN A 89 15.62 -1.25 0.40
N CYS A 90 15.33 -2.38 -0.23
CA CYS A 90 14.43 -3.38 0.32
C CYS A 90 15.10 -4.07 1.53
N HIS A 91 14.80 -3.62 2.74
CA HIS A 91 15.22 -4.30 3.96
C HIS A 91 14.42 -5.61 4.10
N LYS A 92 14.98 -6.71 3.59
CA LYS A 92 14.42 -8.05 3.81
C LYS A 92 14.34 -8.31 5.30
N ARG A 93 13.12 -8.58 5.80
CA ARG A 93 12.90 -8.98 7.19
C ARG A 93 13.73 -10.22 7.48
N LYS A 94 14.58 -10.17 8.51
CA LYS A 94 15.25 -11.38 9.02
C LYS A 94 14.14 -12.28 9.58
N TYR A 95 13.82 -13.36 8.87
CA TYR A 95 12.89 -14.36 9.34
C TYR A 95 13.54 -15.06 10.54
N LEU A 96 13.11 -14.71 11.76
CA LEU A 96 13.54 -15.44 12.95
C LEU A 96 12.92 -16.84 12.84
N SER A 97 13.76 -17.86 12.68
CA SER A 97 13.32 -19.24 12.60
C SER A 97 12.50 -19.59 13.83
N LYS A 98 11.25 -20.00 13.61
CA LYS A 98 10.33 -20.49 14.65
C LYS A 98 11.04 -21.63 15.41
N PRO A 99 11.15 -21.59 16.75
CA PRO A 99 11.64 -22.76 17.48
C PRO A 99 10.71 -23.92 17.17
N GLY A 100 11.28 -25.06 16.77
CA GLY A 100 10.53 -26.24 16.35
C GLY A 100 9.54 -26.63 17.43
N SER A 101 8.26 -26.72 17.07
CA SER A 101 7.23 -27.23 17.98
C SER A 101 7.54 -28.72 18.21
N PRO A 102 7.59 -29.21 19.47
CA PRO A 102 7.85 -30.62 19.73
C PRO A 102 6.79 -31.49 19.07
N ASN A 103 7.24 -32.66 18.62
CA ASN A 103 6.52 -33.62 17.79
C ASN A 103 5.22 -34.07 18.48
N GLY A 104 4.10 -33.42 18.17
CA GLY A 104 2.78 -33.79 18.65
C GLY A 104 2.36 -35.11 18.00
N VAL A 105 2.40 -36.20 18.77
CA VAL A 105 1.87 -37.51 18.38
C VAL A 105 0.36 -37.36 18.20
N ILE A 106 -0.11 -37.44 16.95
CA ILE A 106 -1.53 -37.58 16.65
C ILE A 106 -1.73 -39.05 16.32
N ASP A 107 -1.92 -39.87 17.34
CA ASP A 107 -2.58 -41.17 17.16
C ASP A 107 -4.05 -40.96 17.48
N ALA A 108 -4.85 -40.88 16.43
CA ALA A 108 -6.29 -41.04 16.54
C ALA A 108 -6.78 -41.72 15.27
N SER A 109 -6.70 -43.04 15.28
CA SER A 109 -7.40 -43.90 14.34
C SER A 109 -8.90 -43.82 14.62
N PHE A 110 -9.62 -42.98 13.88
CA PHE A 110 -11.09 -43.03 13.86
C PHE A 110 -11.55 -43.90 12.71
N SER A 111 -11.71 -45.19 12.98
CA SER A 111 -12.66 -46.02 12.24
C SER A 111 -13.99 -45.95 12.97
N SER A 112 -15.01 -45.37 12.34
CA SER A 112 -16.40 -45.48 12.79
C SER A 112 -17.31 -45.55 11.58
N GLU A 113 -18.06 -46.64 11.56
CA GLU A 113 -18.87 -47.21 10.51
C GLU A 113 -20.15 -46.40 10.26
N SER A 114 -20.72 -46.60 9.07
CA SER A 114 -21.87 -45.90 8.50
C SER A 114 -23.09 -45.77 9.43
N SER A 115 -23.75 -44.62 9.39
CA SER A 115 -25.22 -44.61 9.28
C SER A 115 -25.71 -43.27 8.74
N ASN A 116 -26.54 -43.34 7.72
CA ASN A 116 -27.23 -42.22 7.09
C ASN A 116 -28.57 -42.04 7.81
N ASP A 117 -28.75 -40.95 8.54
CA ASP A 117 -30.09 -40.46 8.91
C ASP A 117 -30.14 -38.93 8.88
N SER A 118 -30.85 -38.44 7.88
CA SER A 118 -31.27 -37.05 7.69
C SER A 118 -32.21 -36.62 8.80
N TRP A 119 -31.87 -35.58 9.57
CA TRP A 119 -32.86 -34.74 10.23
C TRP A 119 -32.47 -33.26 10.17
N ALA A 120 -33.48 -32.46 9.88
CA ALA A 120 -33.42 -31.04 9.65
C ALA A 120 -33.46 -30.21 10.96
N VAL A 121 -33.29 -28.90 10.78
CA VAL A 121 -33.83 -27.79 11.61
C VAL A 121 -32.94 -27.24 12.75
N THR A 122 -32.31 -26.11 12.38
CA THR A 122 -32.16 -24.83 13.12
C THR A 122 -31.07 -24.59 14.17
N SER A 123 -30.61 -23.33 14.09
CA SER A 123 -30.23 -22.41 15.17
C SER A 123 -28.76 -22.32 15.56
N SER A 124 -28.12 -21.35 14.89
CA SER A 124 -27.40 -20.20 15.45
C SER A 124 -26.21 -20.37 16.41
N HIS A 125 -25.24 -19.48 16.13
CA HIS A 125 -24.19 -18.93 17.00
C HIS A 125 -22.82 -19.64 17.03
N SER A 126 -21.93 -19.00 16.27
CA SER A 126 -20.72 -18.34 16.79
C SER A 126 -19.43 -19.14 17.02
N LEU A 127 -18.38 -18.52 16.46
CA LEU A 127 -16.96 -18.55 16.83
C LEU A 127 -16.03 -19.65 16.31
N ALA A 128 -14.84 -19.15 15.94
CA ALA A 128 -13.54 -19.81 15.81
C ALA A 128 -13.38 -20.74 14.59
N SER A 129 -12.78 -20.29 13.49
CA SER A 129 -11.34 -20.12 13.25
C SER A 129 -10.74 -21.31 12.49
N VAL A 130 -9.93 -20.95 11.48
CA VAL A 130 -8.88 -21.75 10.83
C VAL A 130 -9.30 -22.79 9.76
N SER A 131 -9.29 -22.27 8.52
CA SER A 131 -8.69 -22.83 7.28
C SER A 131 -9.20 -24.19 6.77
N GLN A 132 -9.38 -24.40 5.46
CA GLN A 132 -8.25 -24.63 4.56
C GLN A 132 -8.59 -24.18 3.14
N PHE A 133 -7.82 -23.19 2.68
CA PHE A 133 -7.65 -22.86 1.27
C PHE A 133 -7.11 -24.08 0.53
N LYS A 134 -7.96 -24.78 -0.22
CA LYS A 134 -7.51 -25.86 -1.12
C LYS A 134 -6.98 -25.23 -2.40
N ARG A 135 -5.65 -25.07 -2.45
CA ARG A 135 -4.88 -24.67 -3.64
C ARG A 135 -5.10 -25.72 -4.74
N SER A 136 -6.00 -25.44 -5.68
CA SER A 136 -6.17 -26.24 -6.89
C SER A 136 -4.99 -26.00 -7.82
N ARG A 137 -4.17 -27.04 -8.03
CA ARG A 137 -3.15 -27.08 -9.09
C ARG A 137 -3.89 -27.38 -10.40
N ALA A 138 -4.27 -26.34 -11.14
CA ALA A 138 -4.69 -26.51 -12.53
C ALA A 138 -3.45 -26.87 -13.36
N GLN A 139 -3.52 -27.99 -14.07
CA GLN A 139 -2.58 -28.35 -15.12
C GLN A 139 -2.47 -27.20 -16.12
N VAL A 140 -1.23 -26.81 -16.42
CA VAL A 140 -0.88 -25.91 -17.52
C VAL A 140 -1.28 -26.62 -18.81
N GLN A 141 -2.45 -26.30 -19.34
CA GLN A 141 -2.80 -26.60 -20.72
C GLN A 141 -2.02 -25.62 -21.59
N GLN A 142 -0.96 -26.11 -22.24
CA GLN A 142 -0.24 -25.40 -23.29
C GLN A 142 -1.23 -24.99 -24.38
N MET A 143 -1.58 -23.69 -24.45
CA MET A 143 -2.14 -23.11 -25.66
C MET A 143 -0.98 -22.76 -26.59
N ARG A 144 -0.90 -23.51 -27.69
CA ARG A 144 0.03 -23.30 -28.80
C ARG A 144 -0.44 -22.08 -29.58
N LEU A 145 0.27 -20.96 -29.49
CA LEU A 145 0.08 -19.79 -30.36
C LEU A 145 1.10 -19.84 -31.51
N PRO A 146 0.70 -19.54 -32.77
CA PRO A 146 1.63 -19.45 -33.89
C PRO A 146 2.50 -18.18 -33.79
N SER A 147 3.78 -18.34 -34.16
CA SER A 147 4.79 -17.29 -34.19
C SER A 147 4.52 -16.26 -35.30
N LEU A 148 4.41 -14.99 -34.94
CA LEU A 148 4.49 -13.88 -35.89
C LEU A 148 5.96 -13.52 -36.12
N ASN A 149 6.43 -13.73 -37.35
CA ASN A 149 7.73 -13.30 -37.83
C ASN A 149 7.81 -11.77 -37.86
N CYS A 150 8.71 -11.17 -37.08
CA CYS A 150 9.19 -9.81 -37.35
C CYS A 150 10.31 -9.90 -38.39
N MET A 151 10.02 -9.49 -39.63
CA MET A 151 11.05 -9.18 -40.61
C MET A 151 11.53 -7.74 -40.37
N CYS A 152 12.82 -7.59 -40.07
CA CYS A 152 13.52 -6.32 -40.18
C CYS A 152 13.88 -6.10 -41.66
N MET A 153 13.46 -4.97 -42.21
CA MET A 153 14.03 -4.31 -43.39
C MET A 153 14.16 -2.83 -43.03
#